data_AF-A0A0N0NRJ2-F1
#
_entry.id   AF-A0A0N0NRJ2-F1
#
_cell.length_a   1.000
_cell.length_b   1.000
_cell.length_c   1.000
_cell.angle_alpha   90.00
_cell.angle_beta   90.00
_cell.angle_gamma   90.00
#
_symmetry.space_group_name_H-M   'P 1'
#
loop_
_entity.id
_entity.type
_entity.pdbx_description
1 polymer ?
#
loop_
_entity_poly.entity_id
_entity_poly.type
_entity_poly.pdbx_seq_one_letter_code
_entity_poly.pdbx_strand_id
1 'polypeptide(L)'
;MGSVTDATADHDAQHPSGSRRYVDGGLVPDVEQYGDNPVVIKLSDEELHSGQTRPETLQQLLTYFHRDGFVVLENAIPLDLVDKLYDQMVRETEIYQSKSFLQYNQGRATKNISQVPPLNKEFFLREFYANVHMMRVLENLLGPPGIEVHQQ
;
A
#
# COMPACT_ATOMS: atom_id res chain seq x y z
N MET A 1 11.89 0.91 66.24
CA MET A 1 12.62 1.91 65.42
C MET A 1 13.13 1.14 64.21
N GLY A 2 12.36 1.09 63.10
CA GLY A 2 12.39 2.08 61.99
C GLY A 2 13.56 1.70 61.05
N SER A 3 13.43 1.50 59.74
CA SER A 3 12.44 1.94 58.75
C SER A 3 12.37 0.97 57.55
N VAL A 4 11.22 1.01 56.87
CA VAL A 4 10.93 0.45 55.54
C VAL A 4 11.39 1.43 54.45
N THR A 5 11.90 0.90 53.33
CA THR A 5 11.79 1.42 51.94
C THR A 5 12.30 0.27 51.05
N ASP A 6 11.47 -0.55 50.43
CA ASP A 6 10.67 -0.32 49.21
C ASP A 6 11.51 0.18 48.02
N ALA A 7 11.66 -0.71 47.04
CA ALA A 7 12.10 -0.43 45.67
C ALA A 7 11.36 -1.41 44.76
N THR A 8 10.07 -1.11 44.61
CA THR A 8 9.27 -1.25 43.39
C THR A 8 9.93 -2.03 42.26
N ALA A 9 9.45 -3.25 42.06
CA ALA A 9 9.53 -3.93 40.79
C ALA A 9 8.81 -3.06 39.74
N ASP A 10 9.55 -2.62 38.72
CA ASP A 10 8.95 -2.11 37.49
C ASP A 10 8.19 -3.27 36.84
N HIS A 11 6.89 -3.28 37.11
CA HIS A 11 5.93 -3.97 36.29
C HIS A 11 5.86 -3.23 34.96
N ASP A 12 6.68 -3.65 34.00
CA ASP A 12 6.38 -3.47 32.59
C ASP A 12 5.09 -4.24 32.31
N ALA A 13 3.96 -3.57 32.54
CA ALA A 13 2.66 -4.04 32.16
C ALA A 13 2.62 -4.07 30.63
N GLN A 14 2.77 -5.27 30.06
CA GLN A 14 2.35 -5.53 28.69
C GLN A 14 0.91 -5.05 28.53
N HIS A 15 0.72 -3.97 27.77
CA HIS A 15 -0.60 -3.53 27.34
C HIS A 15 -1.21 -4.63 26.45
N PRO A 16 -2.40 -5.16 26.79
CA PRO A 16 -3.05 -6.14 25.95
C PRO A 16 -3.54 -5.45 24.67
N SER A 17 -2.92 -5.79 23.56
CA SER A 17 -3.45 -5.55 22.23
C SER A 17 -4.88 -6.11 22.13
N GLY A 18 -5.85 -5.26 21.77
CA GLY A 18 -6.95 -5.73 20.92
C GLY A 18 -8.40 -5.62 21.40
N SER A 19 -8.78 -4.79 22.38
CA SER A 19 -10.22 -4.47 22.55
C SER A 19 -10.65 -3.45 21.49
N ARG A 20 -11.52 -3.85 20.54
CA ARG A 20 -12.09 -2.92 19.54
C ARG A 20 -12.81 -1.77 20.25
N ARG A 21 -12.30 -0.55 20.09
CA ARG A 21 -12.87 0.67 20.66
C ARG A 21 -13.83 1.31 19.66
N TYR A 22 -15.00 1.73 20.10
CA TYR A 22 -15.97 2.47 19.26
C TYR A 22 -16.28 3.82 19.89
N VAL A 23 -16.43 4.86 19.06
CA VAL A 23 -16.89 6.21 19.43
C VAL A 23 -17.94 6.64 18.42
N ASP A 24 -19.12 7.06 18.89
CA ASP A 24 -20.28 7.44 18.05
C ASP A 24 -20.67 6.39 16.99
N GLY A 25 -20.49 5.11 17.33
CA GLY A 25 -20.76 3.99 16.42
C GLY A 25 -19.65 3.70 15.40
N GLY A 26 -18.63 4.56 15.31
CA GLY A 26 -17.44 4.33 14.49
C GLY A 26 -16.37 3.54 15.24
N LEU A 27 -15.74 2.57 14.56
CA LEU A 27 -14.53 1.91 15.07
C LEU A 27 -13.42 2.97 15.18
N VAL A 28 -12.84 3.13 16.38
CA VAL A 28 -11.62 3.89 16.60
C VAL A 28 -10.45 2.96 16.32
N PRO A 29 -9.74 3.13 15.19
CA PRO A 29 -8.59 2.31 14.87
C PRO A 29 -7.46 2.58 15.87
N ASP A 30 -6.75 1.52 16.26
CA ASP A 30 -5.53 1.65 17.05
C ASP A 30 -4.39 2.07 16.12
N VAL A 31 -4.33 3.37 15.87
CA VAL A 31 -3.37 3.93 14.92
C VAL A 31 -1.94 3.85 15.43
N GLU A 32 -1.68 3.64 16.72
CA GLU A 32 -0.33 3.51 17.27
C GLU A 32 0.17 2.05 17.24
N GLN A 33 -0.68 1.12 16.77
CA GLN A 33 -0.36 -0.31 16.67
C GLN A 33 0.92 -0.57 15.86
N TYR A 34 1.16 0.24 14.83
CA TYR A 34 2.33 0.16 13.99
C TYR A 34 3.27 1.31 14.35
N GLY A 35 4.50 0.98 14.74
CA GLY A 35 5.56 1.97 14.98
C GLY A 35 6.00 2.67 13.67
N ASP A 36 7.22 3.19 13.65
CA ASP A 36 7.69 4.08 12.56
C ASP A 36 7.85 3.41 11.17
N ASN A 37 7.62 2.11 11.04
CA ASN A 37 7.70 1.42 9.76
C ASN A 37 6.42 1.65 8.94
N PRO A 38 6.51 1.66 7.60
CA PRO A 38 5.32 1.66 6.76
C PRO A 38 4.34 0.57 7.15
N VAL A 39 3.08 0.96 7.35
CA VAL A 39 2.03 0.00 7.64
C VAL A 39 1.76 -0.84 6.40
N VAL A 40 1.75 -2.16 6.57
CA VAL A 40 1.45 -3.13 5.51
C VAL A 40 0.07 -3.73 5.79
N ILE A 41 -0.86 -3.48 4.87
CA ILE A 41 -2.18 -4.09 4.87
C ILE A 41 -2.22 -5.09 3.72
N LYS A 42 -2.51 -6.36 4.03
CA LYS A 42 -2.52 -7.44 3.05
C LYS A 42 -3.94 -7.75 2.60
N LEU A 43 -4.18 -7.73 1.28
CA LEU A 43 -5.41 -8.29 0.71
C LEU A 43 -5.45 -9.79 0.92
N SER A 44 -6.59 -10.30 1.34
CA SER A 44 -6.83 -11.73 1.31
C SER A 44 -6.86 -12.25 -0.13
N ASP A 45 -6.57 -13.53 -0.31
CA ASP A 45 -6.68 -14.16 -1.63
C ASP A 45 -8.12 -14.07 -2.15
N GLU A 46 -9.12 -14.15 -1.29
CA GLU A 46 -10.52 -13.95 -1.69
C GLU A 46 -10.75 -12.55 -2.27
N GLU A 47 -10.24 -11.50 -1.61
CA GLU A 47 -10.35 -10.13 -2.13
C GLU A 47 -9.64 -10.03 -3.49
N LEU A 48 -8.38 -10.48 -3.58
CA LEU A 48 -7.59 -10.44 -4.81
C LEU A 48 -8.32 -11.11 -5.98
N HIS A 49 -8.81 -12.34 -5.78
CA HIS A 49 -9.43 -13.11 -6.87
C HIS A 49 -10.87 -12.66 -7.19
N SER A 50 -11.60 -12.12 -6.21
CA SER A 50 -12.95 -11.59 -6.44
C SER A 50 -12.94 -10.18 -7.03
N GLY A 51 -11.84 -9.44 -6.88
CA GLY A 51 -11.75 -8.02 -7.22
C GLY A 51 -12.58 -7.13 -6.28
N GLN A 52 -13.09 -7.66 -5.16
CA GLN A 52 -13.83 -6.91 -4.16
C GLN A 52 -12.93 -6.60 -2.98
N THR A 53 -12.78 -5.31 -2.64
CA THR A 53 -12.02 -4.90 -1.45
C THR A 53 -12.96 -4.83 -0.28
N ARG A 54 -12.62 -5.51 0.83
CA ARG A 54 -13.45 -5.47 2.03
C ARG A 54 -13.47 -4.08 2.65
N PRO A 55 -14.58 -3.68 3.28
CA PRO A 55 -14.65 -2.40 4.00
C PRO A 55 -13.57 -2.26 5.07
N GLU A 56 -13.23 -3.35 5.79
CA GLU A 56 -12.20 -3.31 6.84
C GLU A 56 -10.80 -3.07 6.27
N THR A 57 -10.49 -3.67 5.12
CA THR A 57 -9.23 -3.46 4.40
C THR A 57 -9.11 -2.01 3.94
N LEU A 58 -10.18 -1.50 3.32
CA LEU A 58 -10.26 -0.13 2.84
C LEU A 58 -10.12 0.89 4.00
N GLN A 59 -10.83 0.66 5.11
CA GLN A 59 -10.77 1.54 6.28
C GLN A 59 -9.35 1.61 6.85
N GLN A 60 -8.65 0.47 6.97
CA GLN A 60 -7.27 0.45 7.45
C GLN A 60 -6.34 1.22 6.52
N LEU A 61 -6.42 0.97 5.20
CA LEU A 61 -5.61 1.68 4.21
C LEU A 61 -5.78 3.20 4.30
N LEU A 62 -7.02 3.69 4.34
CA LEU A 62 -7.30 5.13 4.44
C LEU A 62 -6.84 5.71 5.77
N THR A 63 -7.03 4.98 6.87
CA THR A 63 -6.62 5.41 8.20
C THR A 63 -5.11 5.64 8.26
N TYR A 64 -4.32 4.65 7.84
CA TYR A 64 -2.87 4.74 7.91
C TYR A 64 -2.29 5.65 6.84
N PHE A 65 -2.91 5.72 5.66
CA PHE A 65 -2.54 6.72 4.67
C PHE A 65 -2.74 8.16 5.18
N HIS A 66 -3.83 8.46 5.88
CA HIS A 66 -4.04 9.79 6.46
C HIS A 66 -3.09 10.10 7.61
N ARG A 67 -2.68 9.10 8.41
CA ARG A 67 -1.69 9.26 9.50
C ARG A 67 -0.29 9.54 8.95
N ASP A 68 0.16 8.73 7.99
CA ASP A 68 1.57 8.64 7.60
C ASP A 68 1.88 9.28 6.26
N GLY A 69 0.87 9.51 5.42
CA GLY A 69 1.03 9.84 4.00
C GLY A 69 1.49 8.66 3.14
N PHE A 70 1.66 7.46 3.72
CA PHE A 70 2.14 6.27 3.01
C PHE A 70 1.63 4.98 3.66
N VAL A 71 1.15 4.04 2.85
CA VAL A 71 0.71 2.70 3.30
C VAL A 71 1.00 1.69 2.19
N VAL A 72 1.34 0.45 2.55
CA VAL A 72 1.58 -0.64 1.61
C VAL A 72 0.34 -1.52 1.52
N LEU A 73 -0.13 -1.74 0.29
CA LEU A 73 -1.14 -2.76 -0.01
C LEU A 73 -0.45 -4.00 -0.58
N GLU A 74 -0.31 -5.03 0.25
CA GLU A 74 0.28 -6.31 -0.16
C GLU A 74 -0.79 -7.18 -0.85
N ASN A 75 -0.35 -8.06 -1.75
CA ASN A 75 -1.20 -9.02 -2.47
C ASN A 75 -2.24 -8.34 -3.39
N ALA A 76 -1.87 -7.19 -4.00
CA ALA A 76 -2.75 -6.44 -4.89
C ALA A 76 -2.73 -6.91 -6.35
N ILE A 77 -1.72 -7.69 -6.73
CA ILE A 77 -1.49 -8.17 -8.10
C ILE A 77 -1.03 -9.63 -8.02
N PRO A 78 -1.51 -10.53 -8.89
CA PRO A 78 -1.00 -11.90 -8.99
C PRO A 78 0.51 -11.94 -9.26
N LEU A 79 1.23 -12.81 -8.54
CA LEU A 79 2.70 -12.87 -8.59
C LEU A 79 3.24 -13.25 -9.98
N ASP A 80 2.55 -14.13 -10.71
CA ASP A 80 2.94 -14.55 -12.05
C ASP A 80 2.95 -13.37 -13.04
N LEU A 81 2.03 -12.41 -12.88
CA LEU A 81 2.04 -11.18 -13.67
C LEU A 81 3.21 -10.28 -13.30
N VAL A 82 3.52 -10.16 -12.00
CA VAL A 82 4.67 -9.37 -11.51
C VAL A 82 5.97 -9.92 -12.08
N ASP A 83 6.18 -11.24 -12.02
CA ASP A 83 7.36 -11.91 -12.58
C ASP A 83 7.47 -11.64 -14.09
N LYS A 84 6.34 -11.77 -14.81
CA LYS A 84 6.28 -11.48 -16.25
C LYS A 84 6.68 -10.04 -16.57
N LEU A 85 6.16 -9.07 -15.81
CA LEU A 85 6.48 -7.65 -16.00
C LEU A 85 7.96 -7.37 -15.67
N TYR A 86 8.47 -7.97 -14.60
CA TYR A 86 9.87 -7.85 -14.20
C TYR A 86 10.81 -8.29 -15.34
N ASP A 87 10.59 -9.49 -15.89
CA ASP A 87 11.42 -10.04 -16.97
C ASP A 87 11.44 -9.14 -18.21
N GLN A 88 10.29 -8.54 -18.55
CA GLN A 88 10.18 -7.63 -19.67
C GLN A 88 10.89 -6.30 -19.39
N MET A 89 10.67 -5.71 -18.21
CA MET A 89 11.29 -4.44 -17.85
C MET A 89 12.81 -4.54 -17.84
N VAL A 90 13.37 -5.60 -17.25
CA VAL A 90 14.83 -5.86 -17.23
C VAL A 90 15.40 -5.98 -18.64
N ARG A 91 14.76 -6.79 -19.50
CA ARG A 91 15.16 -6.95 -20.90
C ARG A 91 15.17 -5.62 -21.65
N GLU A 92 14.16 -4.78 -21.44
CA GLU A 92 14.09 -3.46 -22.05
C GLU A 92 15.14 -2.50 -21.48
N THR A 93 15.45 -2.56 -20.18
CA THR A 93 16.49 -1.72 -19.56
C THR A 93 17.84 -1.93 -20.23
N GLU A 94 18.21 -3.16 -20.58
CA GLU A 94 19.45 -3.46 -21.31
C GLU A 94 19.51 -2.72 -22.66
N ILE A 95 18.38 -2.69 -23.37
CA ILE A 95 18.26 -1.96 -24.65
C ILE A 95 18.34 -0.45 -24.40
N TYR A 96 17.63 0.07 -23.39
CA TYR A 96 17.57 1.49 -23.08
C TYR A 96 18.90 2.08 -22.63
N GLN A 97 19.74 1.31 -21.94
CA GLN A 97 21.10 1.74 -21.57
C GLN A 97 21.97 2.14 -22.76
N SER A 98 21.70 1.57 -23.95
CA SER A 98 22.41 1.94 -25.19
C SER A 98 21.88 3.22 -25.85
N LYS A 99 20.76 3.79 -25.36
CA LYS A 99 20.06 4.90 -26.00
C LYS A 99 20.49 6.24 -25.43
N SER A 100 20.69 7.22 -26.31
CA SER A 100 21.09 8.59 -25.93
C SER A 100 20.02 9.36 -25.16
N PHE A 101 18.75 8.95 -25.28
CA PHE A 101 17.61 9.59 -24.61
C PHE A 101 17.32 9.03 -23.21
N LEU A 102 18.14 8.13 -22.67
CA LEU A 102 17.93 7.56 -21.34
C LEU A 102 17.93 8.66 -20.27
N GLN A 103 16.84 8.74 -19.51
CA GLN A 103 16.66 9.71 -18.44
C GLN A 103 16.96 9.08 -17.09
N TYR A 104 17.57 9.88 -16.20
CA TYR A 104 17.89 9.49 -14.83
C TYR A 104 17.21 10.45 -13.87
N ASN A 105 16.45 9.92 -12.93
CA ASN A 105 15.89 10.66 -11.82
C ASN A 105 17.04 11.15 -10.93
N GLN A 106 17.15 12.48 -10.78
CA GLN A 106 18.19 13.15 -9.98
C GLN A 106 19.62 13.02 -10.57
N GLY A 107 19.72 12.76 -11.88
CA GLY A 107 20.99 12.78 -12.62
C GLY A 107 21.71 11.42 -12.69
N ARG A 108 22.69 11.32 -13.59
CA ARG A 108 23.33 10.03 -13.95
C ARG A 108 24.08 9.35 -12.81
N ALA A 109 24.57 10.13 -11.83
CA ALA A 109 25.34 9.60 -10.71
C ALA A 109 24.51 8.67 -9.80
N THR A 110 23.20 8.90 -9.69
CA THR A 110 22.31 8.11 -8.83
C THR A 110 21.95 6.76 -9.43
N LYS A 111 22.11 6.61 -10.76
CA LYS A 111 21.71 5.42 -11.54
C LYS A 111 20.20 5.08 -11.45
N ASN A 112 19.36 6.01 -10.99
CA ASN A 112 17.92 5.84 -10.93
C ASN A 112 17.29 6.09 -12.31
N ILE A 113 17.21 5.07 -13.15
CA ILE A 113 16.65 5.18 -14.50
C ILE A 113 15.16 5.52 -14.43
N SER A 114 14.72 6.49 -15.24
CA SER A 114 13.30 6.72 -15.51
C SER A 114 12.90 5.86 -16.70
N GLN A 115 12.21 4.75 -16.43
CA GLN A 115 11.72 3.81 -17.44
C GLN A 115 10.19 3.82 -17.44
N VAL A 116 9.61 3.93 -18.63
CA VAL A 116 8.16 3.82 -18.82
C VAL A 116 7.81 2.33 -18.90
N PRO A 117 6.77 1.84 -18.19
CA PRO A 117 6.37 0.45 -18.28
C PRO A 117 5.83 0.10 -19.69
N PRO A 118 5.90 -1.17 -20.13
CA PRO A 118 5.59 -1.55 -21.50
C PRO A 118 4.11 -1.32 -21.87
N LEU A 119 3.86 -0.60 -22.97
CA LEU A 119 2.49 -0.25 -23.44
C LEU A 119 1.97 -1.16 -24.56
N ASN A 120 2.69 -2.23 -24.88
CA ASN A 120 2.23 -3.17 -25.89
C ASN A 120 1.09 -4.03 -25.33
N LYS A 121 0.26 -4.62 -26.22
CA LYS A 121 -0.97 -5.33 -25.83
C LYS A 121 -0.77 -6.47 -24.83
N GLU A 122 0.42 -7.08 -24.80
CA GLU A 122 0.72 -8.19 -23.90
C GLU A 122 0.91 -7.74 -22.44
N PHE A 123 1.37 -6.51 -22.24
CA PHE A 123 1.71 -5.94 -20.92
C PHE A 123 0.76 -4.83 -20.47
N PHE A 124 -0.12 -4.36 -21.36
CA PHE A 124 -1.17 -3.40 -21.04
C PHE A 124 -2.34 -4.08 -20.29
N LEU A 125 -2.02 -4.64 -19.13
CA LEU A 125 -2.92 -5.42 -18.28
C LEU A 125 -3.64 -4.52 -17.27
N ARG A 126 -4.91 -4.84 -17.01
CA ARG A 126 -5.75 -4.06 -16.09
C ARG A 126 -5.17 -4.05 -14.68
N GLU A 127 -4.55 -5.15 -14.27
CA GLU A 127 -3.96 -5.35 -12.94
C GLU A 127 -2.85 -4.34 -12.63
N PHE A 128 -2.15 -3.85 -13.67
CA PHE A 128 -1.11 -2.82 -13.55
C PHE A 128 -1.65 -1.40 -13.73
N TYR A 129 -2.46 -1.17 -14.76
CA TYR A 129 -2.84 0.19 -15.18
C TYR A 129 -4.17 0.67 -14.58
N ALA A 130 -5.02 -0.23 -14.13
CA ALA A 130 -6.35 0.05 -13.58
C ALA A 130 -6.74 -0.99 -12.51
N ASN A 131 -5.83 -1.21 -11.56
CA ASN A 131 -6.01 -2.16 -10.47
C ASN A 131 -7.28 -1.86 -9.67
N VAL A 132 -8.23 -2.79 -9.61
CA VAL A 132 -9.55 -2.56 -9.00
C VAL A 132 -9.48 -2.21 -7.52
N HIS A 133 -8.57 -2.83 -6.78
CA HIS A 133 -8.38 -2.55 -5.36
C HIS A 133 -7.82 -1.14 -5.16
N MET A 134 -6.82 -0.76 -5.95
CA MET A 134 -6.25 0.58 -5.87
C MET A 134 -7.24 1.66 -6.32
N MET A 135 -8.02 1.42 -7.38
CA MET A 135 -9.08 2.33 -7.80
C MET A 135 -10.08 2.57 -6.67
N ARG A 136 -10.45 1.52 -5.92
CA ARG A 136 -11.36 1.67 -4.78
C ARG A 136 -10.76 2.52 -3.66
N VAL A 137 -9.46 2.35 -3.38
CA VAL A 137 -8.75 3.21 -2.41
C VAL A 137 -8.75 4.66 -2.90
N LEU A 138 -8.38 4.90 -4.16
CA LEU A 138 -8.31 6.24 -4.75
C LEU A 138 -9.68 6.95 -4.76
N GLU A 139 -10.77 6.25 -5.08
CA GLU A 139 -12.13 6.79 -5.03
C GLU A 139 -12.53 7.28 -3.63
N ASN A 140 -12.13 6.55 -2.59
CA ASN A 140 -12.46 6.93 -1.22
C ASN A 140 -11.49 7.97 -0.65
N LEU A 141 -10.30 8.09 -1.22
CA LEU A 141 -9.30 9.09 -0.84
C LEU A 141 -9.53 10.44 -1.53
N LEU A 142 -9.79 10.42 -2.84
CA LEU A 142 -9.87 11.62 -3.70
C LEU A 142 -11.32 12.05 -3.97
N GLY A 143 -12.30 11.20 -3.66
CA GLY A 143 -13.69 11.36 -4.08
C GLY A 143 -13.99 10.62 -5.38
N PRO A 144 -15.28 10.53 -5.76
CA PRO A 144 -15.69 9.82 -6.96
C PRO A 144 -15.05 10.44 -8.21
N PRO A 145 -14.62 9.63 -9.20
CA PRO A 145 -14.20 10.17 -10.48
C PRO A 145 -15.39 10.92 -11.06
N GLY A 146 -15.21 12.20 -11.35
CA GLY A 146 -16.26 13.10 -11.87
C GLY A 146 -16.75 12.76 -13.28
N ILE A 147 -16.86 11.47 -13.63
CA ILE A 147 -17.39 10.99 -14.90
C ILE A 147 -18.80 10.46 -14.63
N GLU A 148 -19.78 11.35 -14.78
CA GLU A 148 -21.16 10.93 -15.06
C GLU A 148 -21.15 10.22 -16.42
N VAL A 149 -21.12 8.89 -16.40
CA VAL A 149 -21.42 8.12 -17.60
C VAL A 149 -22.94 8.18 -17.77
N HIS A 150 -23.42 9.17 -18.52
CA HIS A 150 -24.77 9.11 -19.07
C HIS A 150 -24.86 7.85 -19.93
N GLN A 151 -25.46 6.80 -19.40
CA GLN A 151 -25.94 5.71 -20.23
C GLN A 151 -27.05 6.29 -21.11
N GLN A 152 -26.75 6.44 -22.39
CA GLN A 152 -27.74 6.63 -23.45
C GLN A 152 -28.17 5.27 -23.99
#